data_AF-A0A932NPU4-F1
#
_entry.id   AF-A0A932NPU4-F1
#
_cell.length_a   1.000
_cell.length_b   1.000
_cell.length_c   1.000
_cell.angle_alpha   90.00
_cell.angle_beta   90.00
_cell.angle_gamma   90.00
#
_symmetry.space_group_name_H-M   'P 1'
#
loop_
_entity.id
_entity.type
_entity.pdbx_description
1 polymer ?
#
loop_
_entity_poly.entity_id
_entity_poly.type
_entity_poly.pdbx_seq_one_letter_code
_entity_poly.pdbx_strand_id
1 'polypeptide(L)'
;MTLRPLTVRCPACASADVTYTCEPKCCFNHLCGACYTTFELFTRPMGGTLTVEEMPSGERDSLAPTAACARCESLDVYVIEREDSSPNQLVCAACHALLELGFASVDSR
;
A
#
# COMPACT_ATOMS: atom_id res chain seq x y z
N MET A 1 6.63 -8.39 15.73
CA MET A 1 5.99 -7.84 14.52
C MET A 1 6.32 -6.37 14.46
N THR A 2 6.70 -5.88 13.29
CA THR A 2 6.82 -4.44 13.03
C THR A 2 5.85 -4.05 11.93
N LEU A 3 5.42 -2.79 11.95
CA LEU A 3 4.72 -2.18 10.83
C LEU A 3 5.63 -1.19 10.14
N ARG A 4 5.51 -1.10 8.84
CA ARG A 4 6.21 -0.09 8.05
C ARG A 4 5.28 0.54 7.02
N PRO A 5 5.59 1.77 6.57
CA PRO A 5 4.88 2.40 5.48
C PRO A 5 4.77 1.48 4.26
N LEU A 6 3.69 1.65 3.50
CA LEU A 6 3.46 0.90 2.28
C LEU A 6 4.62 1.15 1.30
N THR A 7 5.23 0.06 0.85
CA THR A 7 6.18 0.08 -0.27
C THR A 7 5.69 -0.87 -1.32
N VAL A 8 5.91 -0.54 -2.58
CA VAL A 8 5.51 -1.39 -3.69
C VAL A 8 6.60 -1.45 -4.75
N ARG A 9 6.65 -2.55 -5.49
CA ARG A 9 7.47 -2.66 -6.70
C ARG A 9 6.57 -2.51 -7.91
N CYS A 10 7.09 -1.86 -8.95
CA CYS A 10 6.40 -1.73 -10.23
C CYS A 10 6.00 -3.12 -10.75
N PRO A 11 4.73 -3.36 -11.12
CA PRO A 11 4.30 -4.66 -11.62
C PRO A 11 4.88 -5.00 -13.00
N ALA A 12 5.40 -4.02 -13.74
CA ALA A 12 5.99 -4.23 -15.06
C ALA A 12 7.49 -4.52 -15.04
N CYS A 13 8.27 -3.78 -14.23
CA CYS A 13 9.74 -3.88 -14.23
C CYS A 13 10.37 -4.24 -12.88
N ALA A 14 9.56 -4.45 -11.84
CA ALA A 14 9.99 -4.74 -10.46
C ALA A 14 10.85 -3.66 -9.76
N SER A 15 11.05 -2.50 -10.39
CA SER A 15 11.70 -1.33 -9.75
C SER A 15 10.94 -0.89 -8.49
N ALA A 16 11.66 -0.46 -7.47
CA ALA A 16 11.09 0.14 -6.26
C ALA A 16 10.90 1.67 -6.38
N ASP A 17 11.34 2.27 -7.49
CA ASP A 17 11.17 3.69 -7.79
C ASP A 17 9.73 3.95 -8.25
N VAL A 18 8.84 4.07 -7.26
CA VAL A 18 7.39 4.26 -7.44
C VAL A 18 6.93 5.45 -6.62
N THR A 19 6.30 6.40 -7.30
CA THR A 19 5.81 7.63 -6.71
C THR A 19 4.30 7.76 -6.91
N TYR A 20 3.61 8.19 -5.86
CA TYR A 20 2.21 8.56 -5.95
C TYR A 20 2.05 9.89 -6.68
N THR A 21 1.14 9.97 -7.66
CA THR A 21 1.10 11.08 -8.62
C THR A 21 0.01 12.12 -8.37
N CYS A 22 -0.85 11.93 -7.36
CA CYS A 22 -1.95 12.85 -7.03
C CYS A 22 -1.90 13.28 -5.55
N GLU A 23 -2.87 14.09 -5.12
CA GLU A 23 -3.16 14.26 -3.69
C GLU A 23 -3.69 12.96 -3.07
N PRO A 24 -3.27 12.58 -1.85
CA PRO A 24 -3.73 11.35 -1.20
C PRO A 24 -5.26 11.24 -1.18
N LYS A 25 -5.80 10.06 -1.50
CA LYS A 25 -7.23 9.73 -1.74
C LYS A 25 -7.84 10.19 -3.07
N CYS A 26 -7.13 10.89 -3.94
CA CYS A 26 -7.73 11.36 -5.20
C CYS A 26 -7.91 10.21 -6.21
N CYS A 27 -6.84 9.49 -6.50
CA CYS A 27 -6.79 8.63 -7.69
C CYS A 27 -6.12 7.26 -7.48
N PHE A 28 -5.39 7.07 -6.38
CA PHE A 28 -4.52 5.90 -6.13
C PHE A 28 -3.58 5.48 -7.28
N ASN A 29 -3.37 6.37 -8.27
CA ASN A 29 -2.45 6.18 -9.39
C ASN A 29 -0.99 6.44 -8.97
N HIS A 30 -0.11 5.56 -9.41
CA HIS A 30 1.31 5.58 -9.15
C HIS A 30 2.07 5.52 -10.46
N LEU A 31 3.22 6.17 -10.51
CA LEU A 31 4.13 6.16 -11.64
C LEU A 31 5.43 5.46 -11.24
N CYS A 32 5.90 4.55 -12.07
CA CYS A 32 7.26 4.04 -11.95
C CYS A 32 8.26 5.00 -12.61
N GLY A 33 9.25 5.49 -11.87
CA GLY A 33 10.29 6.38 -12.39
C GLY A 33 11.28 5.69 -13.34
N ALA A 34 11.34 4.34 -13.32
CA ALA A 34 12.26 3.57 -14.16
C ALA A 34 11.71 3.24 -15.56
N CYS A 35 10.45 2.80 -15.65
CA CYS A 35 9.84 2.36 -16.91
C CYS A 35 8.60 3.16 -17.31
N TYR A 36 8.24 4.19 -16.54
CA TYR A 36 7.08 5.06 -16.79
C TYR A 36 5.72 4.37 -16.84
N THR A 37 5.64 3.10 -16.42
CA THR A 37 4.36 2.41 -16.23
C THR A 37 3.55 3.11 -15.15
N THR A 38 2.27 3.35 -15.43
CA THR A 38 1.31 3.81 -14.43
C THR A 38 0.43 2.67 -13.95
N PHE A 39 0.03 2.70 -12.69
CA PHE A 39 -0.84 1.68 -12.11
C PHE A 39 -1.55 2.20 -10.87
N GLU A 40 -2.72 1.65 -10.57
CA GLU A 40 -3.47 1.93 -9.35
C GLU A 40 -3.18 0.87 -8.28
N LEU A 41 -3.08 1.32 -7.02
CA LEU A 41 -3.06 0.41 -5.86
C LEU A 41 -4.43 0.34 -5.23
N PHE A 42 -4.87 -0.88 -4.93
CA PHE A 42 -6.08 -1.12 -4.14
C PHE A 42 -5.84 -2.21 -3.12
N THR A 43 -6.74 -2.33 -2.15
CA THR A 43 -6.70 -3.43 -1.18
C THR A 43 -7.92 -4.34 -1.30
N ARG A 44 -7.77 -5.60 -0.90
CA ARG A 44 -8.88 -6.54 -0.72
C ARG A 44 -8.93 -7.03 0.73
N PRO A 45 -10.11 -7.24 1.32
CA PRO A 45 -10.20 -7.85 2.64
C PRO A 45 -9.77 -9.32 2.57
N MET A 46 -8.84 -9.73 3.44
CA MET A 46 -8.46 -11.15 3.58
C MET A 46 -9.35 -11.91 4.57
N GLY A 47 -10.21 -11.19 5.28
CA GLY A 47 -10.88 -11.70 6.47
C GLY A 47 -9.99 -11.60 7.71
N GLY A 48 -10.62 -11.49 8.88
CA GLY A 48 -9.92 -11.34 10.15
C GLY A 48 -9.43 -9.91 10.44
N THR A 49 -8.89 -9.76 11.63
CA THR A 49 -8.30 -8.51 12.12
C THR A 49 -6.99 -8.81 12.82
N LEU A 50 -6.07 -7.86 12.77
CA LEU A 50 -4.82 -7.92 13.49
C LEU A 50 -4.76 -6.74 14.45
N THR A 51 -4.73 -7.04 15.75
CA THR A 51 -4.52 -6.01 16.76
C THR A 51 -3.15 -5.40 16.54
N VAL A 52 -3.12 -4.08 16.41
CA VAL A 52 -1.87 -3.34 16.28
C VAL A 52 -1.60 -2.59 17.58
N GLU A 53 -0.49 -2.95 18.23
CA GLU A 53 -0.09 -2.38 19.52
C GLU A 53 0.71 -1.09 19.34
N GLU A 54 1.57 -1.03 18.31
CA GLU A 54 2.43 0.11 18.03
C GLU A 54 2.26 0.59 16.59
N MET A 55 2.01 1.89 16.45
CA MET A 55 1.93 2.60 15.17
C MET A 55 3.28 3.18 14.80
N PRO A 56 3.68 3.10 13.52
CA PRO A 56 4.79 3.90 13.02
C PRO A 56 4.48 5.38 13.28
N SER A 57 5.30 6.03 14.11
CA SER A 57 5.18 7.46 14.39
C SER A 57 5.90 8.25 13.29
N GLY A 58 5.23 9.23 12.69
CA GLY A 58 5.84 10.14 11.72
C GLY A 58 4.83 10.67 10.72
N GLU A 59 5.11 11.85 10.17
CA GLU A 59 4.36 12.37 9.03
C GLU A 59 4.67 11.52 7.80
N ARG A 60 3.62 11.15 7.06
CA ARG A 60 3.78 10.37 5.84
C ARG A 60 4.16 11.30 4.70
N ASP A 61 5.18 10.90 3.95
CA ASP A 61 5.49 11.53 2.68
C ASP A 61 4.27 11.41 1.75
N SER A 62 3.75 12.56 1.29
CA SER A 62 2.60 12.64 0.41
C SER A 62 2.83 11.97 -0.95
N LEU A 63 4.09 11.80 -1.34
CA LEU A 63 4.50 11.16 -2.60
C LEU A 63 4.79 9.66 -2.43
N ALA A 64 4.85 9.16 -1.19
CA ALA A 64 5.06 7.74 -0.95
C ALA A 64 3.85 6.91 -1.43
N PRO A 65 4.07 5.65 -1.84
CA PRO A 65 2.99 4.76 -2.24
C PRO A 65 1.88 4.66 -1.19
N THR A 66 0.62 4.70 -1.64
CA THR A 66 -0.55 4.71 -0.75
C THR A 66 -1.73 3.95 -1.34
N ALA A 67 -2.57 3.40 -0.48
CA ALA A 67 -3.80 2.70 -0.86
C ALA A 67 -4.87 2.88 0.24
N ALA A 68 -6.14 2.93 -0.14
CA ALA A 68 -7.23 2.93 0.82
C ALA A 68 -7.49 1.52 1.38
N CYS A 69 -7.86 1.46 2.66
CA CYS A 69 -8.41 0.27 3.29
C CYS A 69 -9.76 -0.08 2.65
N ALA A 70 -9.90 -1.29 2.11
CA ALA A 70 -11.13 -1.78 1.51
C ALA A 70 -12.34 -1.86 2.46
N ARG A 71 -12.11 -1.77 3.78
CA ARG A 71 -13.16 -1.86 4.80
C ARG A 71 -13.64 -0.50 5.31
N CYS A 72 -12.73 0.46 5.47
CA CYS A 72 -13.04 1.74 6.14
C CYS A 72 -12.49 2.98 5.43
N GLU A 73 -11.84 2.81 4.28
CA GLU A 73 -11.31 3.88 3.44
C GLU A 73 -10.23 4.76 4.10
N SER A 74 -9.76 4.40 5.29
CA SER A 74 -8.57 5.02 5.87
C SER A 74 -7.35 4.74 4.99
N LEU A 75 -6.45 5.72 4.91
CA LEU A 75 -5.14 5.56 4.28
C LEU A 75 -4.12 4.92 5.22
N ASP A 76 -4.45 4.70 6.51
CA ASP A 76 -3.56 4.12 7.52
C ASP A 76 -3.30 2.63 7.29
N VAL A 77 -2.81 2.28 6.10
CA VAL A 77 -2.52 0.93 5.65
C VAL A 77 -1.01 0.72 5.66
N TYR A 78 -0.58 -0.35 6.32
CA TYR A 78 0.83 -0.63 6.57
C TYR A 78 1.17 -2.06 6.18
N VAL A 79 2.42 -2.27 5.77
CA VAL A 79 2.97 -3.61 5.55
C VAL A 79 3.25 -4.25 6.90
N ILE A 80 2.84 -5.51 7.04
CA ILE A 80 3.15 -6.33 8.20
C ILE A 80 4.51 -6.99 7.96
N GLU A 81 5.45 -6.79 8.88
CA GLU A 81 6.72 -7.51 8.87
C GLU A 81 6.75 -8.55 9.98
N ARG A 82 6.66 -9.82 9.56
CA ARG A 82 6.81 -11.03 10.37
C ARG A 82 7.51 -12.10 9.53
N GLU A 83 8.08 -13.12 10.16
CA GLU A 83 8.71 -14.24 9.44
C GLU A 83 7.72 -15.02 8.55
N ASP A 84 6.42 -14.97 8.86
CA ASP A 84 5.34 -15.73 8.21
C ASP A 84 4.40 -14.89 7.34
N SER A 85 4.58 -13.56 7.29
CA SER A 85 3.69 -12.67 6.52
C SER A 85 3.97 -12.76 5.02
N SER A 86 2.91 -12.83 4.21
CA SER A 86 3.05 -12.74 2.76
C SER A 86 3.46 -11.32 2.34
N PRO A 87 4.21 -11.14 1.24
CA PRO A 87 4.73 -9.83 0.83
C PRO A 87 3.63 -8.81 0.46
N ASN A 88 2.41 -9.27 0.22
CA ASN A 88 1.26 -8.44 -0.10
C ASN A 88 0.30 -8.26 1.08
N GLN A 89 0.63 -8.79 2.25
CA GLN A 89 -0.22 -8.69 3.42
C GLN A 89 -0.06 -7.32 4.08
N LEU A 90 -1.19 -6.66 4.27
CA LEU A 90 -1.30 -5.34 4.87
C LEU A 90 -2.24 -5.38 6.07
N VAL A 91 -2.10 -4.39 6.95
CA VAL A 91 -3.06 -4.11 8.02
C VAL A 91 -3.51 -2.67 7.94
N CYS A 92 -4.80 -2.43 8.13
CA CYS A 92 -5.30 -1.08 8.40
C CYS A 92 -5.19 -0.77 9.89
N ALA A 93 -4.43 0.24 10.27
CA ALA A 93 -4.32 0.67 11.65
C ALA A 93 -5.61 1.27 12.22
N ALA A 94 -6.46 1.87 11.38
CA ALA A 94 -7.68 2.52 11.84
C ALA A 94 -8.78 1.52 12.23
N CYS A 95 -8.91 0.40 11.52
CA CYS A 95 -9.97 -0.59 11.75
C CYS A 95 -9.45 -2.02 11.99
N HIS A 96 -8.13 -2.18 12.06
CA HIS A 96 -7.41 -3.43 12.30
C HIS A 96 -7.65 -4.52 11.24
N ALA A 97 -8.25 -4.20 10.10
CA ALA A 97 -8.53 -5.18 9.06
C ALA A 97 -7.24 -5.73 8.43
N LEU A 98 -7.18 -7.04 8.24
CA LEU A 98 -6.20 -7.68 7.37
C LEU A 98 -6.60 -7.52 5.91
N LEU A 99 -5.63 -7.10 5.12
CA LEU A 99 -5.81 -6.70 3.73
C LEU A 99 -4.74 -7.35 2.85
N GLU A 100 -5.07 -7.53 1.57
CA GLU A 100 -4.13 -7.93 0.53
C GLU A 100 -3.97 -6.77 -0.46
N LEU A 101 -2.73 -6.47 -0.84
CA LEU A 101 -2.40 -5.48 -1.86
C LEU A 101 -2.70 -6.03 -3.28
N GLY A 102 -3.32 -5.21 -4.11
CA GLY A 102 -3.54 -5.49 -5.53
C GLY A 102 -3.16 -4.33 -6.44
N PHE A 103 -3.03 -4.63 -7.73
CA PHE A 103 -2.72 -3.69 -8.81
C PHE A 103 -3.85 -3.65 -9.83
N ALA A 104 -4.25 -2.45 -10.23
CA ALA A 104 -5.25 -2.23 -11.28
C ALA A 104 -4.73 -1.20 -12.30
N SER A 105 -5.45 -1.06 -13.41
CA SER A 105 -5.20 -0.03 -14.43
C SER A 105 -3.73 0.05 -14.88
N VAL A 106 -3.06 -1.09 -15.02
CA VAL A 106 -1.64 -1.15 -15.37
C VAL A 106 -1.48 -0.76 -16.84
N ASP A 107 -0.87 0.40 -17.09
CA ASP A 107 -0.59 0.93 -18.41
C ASP A 107 0.93 1.02 -18.62
N SER A 108 1.44 0.06 -19.40
CA SER A 108 2.83 -0.02 -19.81
C SER A 108 3.02 0.78 -21.10
N ARG A 109 3.83 1.84 -21.04
CA ARG A 109 4.30 2.55 -22.23
C ARG A 109 5.37 1.77 -22.99
#